data_AF-A0A2E3Z3A1-F1
#
_entry.id   AF-A0A2E3Z3A1-F1
#
_cell.length_a   1.000
_cell.length_b   1.000
_cell.length_c   1.000
_cell.angle_alpha   90.00
_cell.angle_beta   90.00
_cell.angle_gamma   90.00
#
_symmetry.space_group_name_H-M   'P 1'
#
loop_
_entity.id
_entity.type
_entity.pdbx_description
1 polymer ?
#
loop_
_entity_poly.entity_id
_entity_poly.type
_entity_poly.pdbx_seq_one_letter_code
_entity_poly.pdbx_strand_id
1 'polypeptide(L)'
;MTTQRKPARRYASTSETKRTNAVETAAKLTQLTDRARRVGSAQGPLVPVEALMTIESDAWVWQTVDRKVLEKLSHRLVLQTEDGRRRELFMTNGLDSAMDAASRIVEFNNGVVLIETLDP
;
A
#
# COMPACT_ATOMS: atom_id res chain seq x y z
N MET A 1 -33.34 0.26 -24.14
CA MET A 1 -33.70 -0.06 -22.75
C MET A 1 -32.41 -0.11 -21.95
N THR A 2 -32.19 0.87 -21.07
CA THR A 2 -30.89 1.05 -20.39
C THR A 2 -30.91 0.34 -19.04
N THR A 3 -30.14 -0.73 -18.90
CA THR A 3 -30.03 -1.50 -17.65
C THR A 3 -29.30 -0.67 -16.59
N GLN A 4 -30.02 -0.28 -15.52
CA GLN A 4 -29.41 0.36 -14.35
C GLN A 4 -28.51 -0.64 -13.61
N ARG A 5 -27.22 -0.31 -13.48
CA ARG A 5 -26.28 -1.07 -12.66
C ARG A 5 -26.57 -0.82 -11.18
N LYS A 6 -26.74 -1.90 -10.41
CA LYS A 6 -26.90 -1.83 -8.94
C LYS A 6 -25.56 -1.47 -8.28
N PRO A 7 -25.50 -0.42 -7.44
CA PRO A 7 -24.28 -0.10 -6.70
C PRO A 7 -24.00 -1.11 -5.59
N ALA A 8 -22.73 -1.42 -5.39
CA ALA A 8 -22.24 -2.37 -4.40
C ALA A 8 -22.60 -1.91 -2.96
N ARG A 9 -23.06 -2.87 -2.16
CA ARG A 9 -23.63 -2.70 -0.82
C ARG A 9 -22.64 -2.11 0.19
N ARG A 10 -22.65 -0.78 0.40
CA ARG A 10 -22.16 -0.13 1.64
C ARG A 10 -22.82 1.24 1.88
N TYR A 11 -24.14 1.30 2.02
CA TYR A 11 -24.78 2.43 2.73
C TYR A 11 -25.97 1.91 3.55
N ALA A 12 -26.32 2.68 4.60
CA ALA A 12 -27.25 2.38 5.67
C ALA A 12 -28.48 1.53 5.27
N SER A 13 -28.87 0.61 6.16
CA SER A 13 -29.99 -0.33 5.98
C SER A 13 -31.34 0.35 5.71
N THR A 14 -31.44 1.65 5.96
CA THR A 14 -32.61 2.48 5.69
C THR A 14 -32.13 3.75 5.00
N SER A 15 -32.46 3.89 3.72
CA SER A 15 -32.23 5.11 2.97
C SER A 15 -33.57 5.68 2.52
N GLU A 16 -33.86 6.91 2.93
CA GLU A 16 -35.03 7.64 2.48
C GLU A 16 -34.59 8.63 1.41
N THR A 17 -35.17 8.53 0.21
CA THR A 17 -34.88 9.47 -0.88
C THR A 17 -35.83 10.65 -0.76
N LYS A 18 -35.32 11.79 -0.28
CA LYS A 18 -36.11 13.02 -0.19
C LYS A 18 -35.90 13.87 -1.45
N ARG A 19 -36.96 14.08 -2.23
CA ARG A 19 -36.94 15.05 -3.34
C ARG A 19 -37.07 16.46 -2.77
N THR A 20 -36.23 17.36 -3.24
CA THR A 20 -36.25 18.78 -2.87
C THR A 20 -36.51 19.63 -4.11
N ASN A 21 -37.14 20.79 -3.93
CA ASN A 21 -37.26 21.78 -5.00
C ASN A 21 -35.96 22.62 -5.12
N ALA A 22 -35.90 23.54 -6.09
CA ALA A 22 -34.70 24.35 -6.34
C ALA A 22 -34.28 25.22 -5.15
N VAL A 23 -35.26 25.79 -4.42
CA VAL A 23 -35.02 26.64 -3.24
C VAL A 23 -34.49 25.81 -2.07
N GLU A 24 -35.11 24.66 -1.81
CA GLU A 24 -34.68 23.71 -0.78
C GLU A 24 -33.31 23.12 -1.09
N THR A 25 -33.01 22.87 -2.37
CA THR A 25 -31.70 22.39 -2.82
C THR A 25 -30.62 23.44 -2.55
N ALA A 26 -30.88 24.70 -2.93
CA ALA A 26 -29.94 25.80 -2.70
C ALA A 26 -29.68 25.99 -1.19
N ALA A 27 -30.73 26.01 -0.38
CA ALA A 27 -30.61 26.12 1.07
C ALA A 27 -29.81 24.95 1.68
N LYS A 28 -30.06 23.72 1.21
CA LYS A 28 -29.34 22.54 1.69
C LYS A 28 -27.87 22.57 1.29
N LEU A 29 -27.57 23.00 0.06
CA LEU A 29 -26.21 23.15 -0.43
C LEU A 29 -25.46 24.18 0.42
N THR A 30 -26.05 25.35 0.69
CA THR A 30 -25.46 26.36 1.57
C THR A 30 -25.13 25.81 2.95
N GLN A 31 -26.05 25.06 3.57
CA GLN A 31 -25.80 24.42 4.87
C GLN A 31 -24.63 23.42 4.83
N LEU A 32 -24.52 22.65 3.74
CA LEU A 32 -23.42 21.69 3.56
C LEU A 32 -22.09 22.43 3.39
N THR A 33 -22.07 23.50 2.60
CA THR A 33 -20.90 24.35 2.38
C THR A 33 -20.43 25.00 3.69
N ASP A 34 -21.35 25.56 4.49
CA ASP A 34 -20.99 26.19 5.77
C ASP A 34 -20.46 25.18 6.78
N ARG A 35 -21.00 23.95 6.78
CA ARG A 35 -20.47 22.88 7.61
C ARG A 35 -19.09 22.44 7.15
N ALA A 36 -18.88 22.27 5.85
CA ALA A 36 -17.58 21.92 5.28
C ALA A 36 -16.51 22.97 5.63
N ARG A 37 -16.84 24.26 5.51
CA ARG A 37 -15.96 25.36 5.90
C ARG A 37 -15.60 25.32 7.38
N ARG A 38 -16.60 25.18 8.26
CA ARG A 38 -16.37 25.10 9.72
C ARG A 38 -15.50 23.92 10.11
N VAL A 39 -15.76 22.74 9.54
CA VAL A 39 -14.96 21.53 9.80
C VAL A 39 -13.55 21.69 9.26
N GLY A 40 -13.39 22.22 8.04
CA GLY A 40 -12.08 22.47 7.44
C GLY A 40 -11.23 23.44 8.26
N SER A 41 -11.83 24.52 8.78
CA SER A 41 -11.14 25.45 9.68
C SER A 41 -10.72 24.82 11.01
N ALA A 42 -11.48 23.85 11.53
CA ALA A 42 -11.18 23.15 12.78
C ALA A 42 -10.18 21.99 12.60
N GLN A 43 -9.96 21.49 11.39
CA GLN A 43 -9.06 20.37 11.10
C GLN A 43 -7.57 20.75 11.09
N GLY A 44 -7.24 22.04 11.12
CA GLY A 44 -5.85 22.50 11.03
C GLY A 44 -5.27 22.37 9.61
N PRO A 45 -3.99 22.73 9.40
CA PRO A 45 -3.35 22.60 8.10
C PRO A 45 -3.32 21.13 7.65
N LEU A 46 -3.68 20.88 6.39
CA LEU A 46 -3.58 19.55 5.79
C LEU A 46 -2.09 19.15 5.79
N VAL A 47 -1.72 18.25 6.71
CA VAL A 47 -0.39 17.65 6.70
C VAL A 47 -0.37 16.64 5.56
N PRO A 48 0.53 16.77 4.57
CA PRO A 48 0.76 15.72 3.60
C PRO A 48 1.23 14.49 4.36
N VAL A 49 0.37 13.50 4.48
CA VAL A 49 0.77 12.17 4.91
C VAL A 49 1.41 11.55 3.68
N GLU A 50 2.71 11.28 3.72
CA GLU A 50 3.33 10.46 2.68
C GLU A 50 2.50 9.17 2.55
N ALA A 51 2.12 8.81 1.33
CA ALA A 51 1.53 7.52 1.09
C ALA A 51 2.59 6.47 1.44
N LEU A 52 2.58 5.99 2.69
CA LEU A 52 3.49 4.93 3.16
C LEU A 52 3.29 3.61 2.40
N MET A 53 2.38 3.57 1.43
CA MET A 53 2.02 2.39 0.68
C MET A 53 1.26 2.74 -0.61
N THR A 54 1.85 2.47 -1.78
CA THR A 54 1.13 2.40 -3.05
C THR A 54 0.68 0.94 -3.24
N ILE A 55 -0.63 0.70 -3.22
CA ILE A 55 -1.22 -0.63 -3.36
C ILE A 55 -1.54 -0.88 -4.83
N GLU A 56 -0.76 -1.74 -5.47
CA GLU A 56 -1.18 -2.45 -6.68
C GLU A 56 -1.19 -3.95 -6.33
N SER A 57 -2.39 -4.56 -6.28
CA SER A 57 -2.70 -6.00 -6.10
C SER A 57 -3.22 -6.44 -4.71
N ASP A 58 -4.41 -7.06 -4.72
CA ASP A 58 -5.29 -7.38 -3.58
C ASP A 58 -4.90 -8.62 -2.73
N ALA A 59 -3.71 -8.69 -2.14
CA ALA A 59 -3.48 -9.64 -1.04
C ALA A 59 -2.26 -9.29 -0.18
N TRP A 60 -2.46 -9.31 1.14
CA TRP A 60 -1.38 -9.28 2.11
C TRP A 60 -1.13 -10.70 2.60
N VAL A 61 0.03 -11.26 2.28
CA VAL A 61 0.49 -12.54 2.83
C VAL A 61 1.60 -12.24 3.84
N TRP A 62 1.35 -12.51 5.12
CA TRP A 62 2.37 -12.52 6.16
C TRP A 62 2.49 -13.92 6.74
N GLN A 63 3.71 -14.34 7.04
CA GLN A 63 4.00 -15.65 7.62
C GLN A 63 4.81 -15.46 8.90
N THR A 64 4.35 -16.08 9.98
CA THR A 64 5.15 -16.20 11.20
C THR A 64 6.21 -17.28 10.98
N VAL A 65 7.47 -16.92 11.16
CA VAL A 65 8.62 -17.83 10.97
C VAL A 65 9.18 -18.22 12.33
N ASP A 66 9.39 -19.51 12.56
CA ASP A 66 10.03 -20.03 13.79
C ASP A 66 11.47 -19.49 13.90
N ARG A 67 11.89 -19.16 15.13
CA ARG A 67 13.26 -18.73 15.42
C ARG A 67 14.32 -19.69 14.89
N LYS A 68 14.08 -21.00 14.95
CA LYS A 68 14.98 -22.05 14.43
C LYS A 68 15.20 -21.97 12.92
N VAL A 69 14.26 -21.37 12.18
CA VAL A 69 14.40 -21.16 10.75
C VAL A 69 15.27 -19.93 10.49
N LEU A 70 15.07 -18.86 11.28
CA LEU A 70 15.90 -17.65 11.20
C LEU A 70 17.37 -17.94 11.49
N GLU A 71 17.65 -18.83 12.44
CA GLU A 71 19.02 -19.28 12.78
C GLU A 71 19.72 -20.06 11.67
N LYS A 72 18.97 -20.58 10.68
CA LYS A 72 19.52 -21.32 9.54
C LYS A 72 19.81 -20.42 8.33
N LEU A 73 19.42 -19.14 8.38
CA LEU A 73 19.71 -18.20 7.31
C LEU A 73 21.20 -17.91 7.32
N SER A 74 21.83 -18.06 6.16
CA SER A 74 23.30 -18.02 6.03
C SER A 74 23.79 -17.04 4.96
N HIS A 75 22.89 -16.60 4.07
CA HIS A 75 23.23 -15.70 2.98
C HIS A 75 22.24 -14.55 2.95
N ARG A 76 22.72 -13.33 2.70
CA ARG A 76 21.88 -12.16 2.44
C ARG A 76 22.01 -11.70 0.99
N LEU A 77 20.90 -11.26 0.42
CA LEU A 77 20.88 -10.62 -0.89
C LEU A 77 20.85 -9.11 -0.70
N VAL A 78 21.84 -8.43 -1.28
CA VAL A 78 21.99 -6.98 -1.21
C VAL A 78 21.91 -6.42 -2.62
N LEU A 79 20.95 -5.54 -2.86
CA LEU A 79 20.89 -4.76 -4.10
C LEU A 79 21.81 -3.56 -3.99
N GLN A 80 22.72 -3.41 -4.94
CA GLN A 80 23.48 -2.19 -5.14
C GLN A 80 22.84 -1.40 -6.28
N THR A 81 22.27 -0.24 -5.96
CA THR A 81 21.69 0.67 -6.94
C THR A 81 22.79 1.50 -7.62
N GLU A 82 22.48 2.07 -8.80
CA GLU A 82 23.44 2.83 -9.61
C GLU A 82 24.05 4.04 -8.86
N ASP A 83 23.32 4.60 -7.90
CA ASP A 83 23.79 5.68 -7.02
C ASP A 83 24.70 5.20 -5.87
N GLY A 84 25.09 3.92 -5.87
CA GLY A 84 25.99 3.33 -4.88
C GLY A 84 25.33 2.96 -3.56
N ARG A 85 24.02 3.18 -3.39
CA ARG A 85 23.32 2.75 -2.17
C ARG A 85 23.19 1.23 -2.14
N ARG A 86 23.32 0.67 -0.93
CA ARG A 86 23.14 -0.74 -0.64
C ARG A 86 21.82 -0.93 0.10
N ARG A 87 20.98 -1.82 -0.41
CA ARG A 87 19.70 -2.19 0.20
C ARG A 87 19.65 -3.70 0.40
N GLU A 88 19.57 -4.13 1.66
CA GLU A 88 19.29 -5.53 1.96
C GLU A 88 17.85 -5.87 1.56
N LEU A 89 17.68 -6.97 0.82
CA LEU A 89 16.39 -7.43 0.34
C LEU A 89 15.80 -8.48 1.27
N PHE A 90 16.50 -9.59 1.43
CA PHE A 90 16.13 -10.72 2.29
C PHE A 90 17.31 -11.69 2.42
N MET A 91 17.11 -12.72 3.24
CA MET A 91 18.09 -13.77 3.51
C MET A 91 17.59 -15.14 3.05
N THR A 92 18.53 -16.04 2.74
CA THR A 92 18.27 -17.41 2.34
C THR A 92 19.08 -18.39 3.18
N ASN A 93 18.59 -19.63 3.25
CA ASN A 93 19.34 -20.74 3.80
C ASN A 93 20.12 -21.44 2.67
N GLY A 94 21.41 -21.11 2.56
CA GLY A 94 22.32 -21.68 1.58
C GLY A 94 22.47 -20.85 0.32
N LEU A 95 23.57 -21.12 -0.39
CA LEU A 95 23.99 -20.40 -1.59
C LEU A 95 23.06 -20.69 -2.78
N ASP A 96 22.63 -21.94 -2.97
CA ASP A 96 21.79 -22.31 -4.11
C ASP A 96 20.47 -21.52 -4.11
N SER A 97 19.82 -21.42 -2.95
CA SER A 97 18.62 -20.59 -2.78
C SER A 97 18.91 -19.09 -2.99
N ALA A 98 20.11 -18.62 -2.64
CA ALA A 98 20.51 -17.24 -2.88
C ALA A 98 20.69 -16.96 -4.38
N MET A 99 21.31 -17.89 -5.12
CA MET A 99 21.52 -17.81 -6.56
C MET A 99 20.19 -17.81 -7.33
N ASP A 100 19.28 -18.72 -6.97
CA ASP A 100 17.93 -18.81 -7.55
C ASP A 100 17.09 -17.56 -7.31
N ALA A 101 17.32 -16.87 -6.19
CA ALA A 101 16.67 -15.61 -5.89
C ALA A 101 17.32 -14.44 -6.64
N ALA A 102 18.65 -14.38 -6.68
CA ALA A 102 19.39 -13.31 -7.34
C ALA A 102 19.13 -13.28 -8.86
N SER A 103 19.09 -14.44 -9.51
CA SER A 103 18.80 -14.55 -10.94
C SER A 103 17.46 -13.90 -11.30
N ARG A 104 16.41 -14.22 -10.54
CA ARG A 104 15.08 -13.62 -10.71
C ARG A 104 15.08 -12.12 -10.45
N ILE A 105 15.84 -11.61 -9.49
CA ILE A 105 15.85 -10.18 -9.16
C ILE A 105 16.52 -9.35 -10.25
N VAL A 106 17.64 -9.84 -10.80
CA VAL A 106 18.39 -9.15 -11.87
C VAL A 106 17.53 -9.01 -13.14
N GLU A 107 16.65 -9.97 -13.42
CA GLU A 107 15.74 -9.88 -14.57
C GLU A 107 14.79 -8.67 -14.51
N PHE A 108 14.49 -8.15 -13.31
CA PHE A 108 13.54 -7.05 -13.12
C PHE A 108 14.16 -5.71 -12.70
N ASN A 109 15.47 -5.67 -12.36
CA ASN A 109 16.12 -4.47 -11.87
C ASN A 109 17.45 -4.22 -12.60
N ASN A 110 17.65 -2.99 -13.10
CA ASN A 110 18.91 -2.53 -13.69
C ASN A 110 20.02 -2.32 -12.63
N GLY A 111 20.33 -3.33 -11.83
CA GLY A 111 21.33 -3.25 -10.75
C GLY A 111 22.13 -4.53 -10.57
N VAL A 112 23.13 -4.46 -9.68
CA VAL A 112 23.93 -5.63 -9.29
C VAL A 112 23.38 -6.19 -7.98
N VAL A 113 23.15 -7.50 -7.95
CA VAL A 113 22.79 -8.24 -6.73
C VAL A 113 24.05 -8.89 -6.17
N LEU A 114 24.38 -8.56 -4.93
CA LEU A 114 25.46 -9.16 -4.17
C LEU A 114 24.87 -10.25 -3.27
N ILE A 115 25.53 -11.41 -3.26
CA ILE A 115 25.24 -12.48 -2.30
C ILE A 115 26.37 -12.46 -1.29
N GLU A 116 26.02 -12.21 -0.03
CA GLU A 116 26.98 -12.11 1.06
C GLU A 116 26.69 -13.19 2.09
N THR A 117 27.73 -13.93 2.46
CA THR A 117 27.64 -14.89 3.56
C THR A 117 27.55 -14.13 4.88
N LEU A 118 26.67 -14.57 5.75
CA LEU A 118 26.65 -14.15 7.14
C LEU A 118 27.76 -14.96 7.83
N ASP A 119 28.91 -14.33 8.09
CA ASP A 119 29.93 -14.95 8.94
C ASP A 119 29.28 -15.33 10.30
N PRO A 120 29.63 -16.50 10.87
CA PRO A 120 29.03 -17.01 12.10
C PRO A 120 29.30 -16.14 13.34
#